data_AF-A0A3D3PKW9-F1
#
_entry.id   AF-A0A3D3PKW9-F1
#
_cell.length_a   1.000
_cell.length_b   1.000
_cell.length_c   1.000
_cell.angle_alpha   90.00
_cell.angle_beta   90.00
_cell.angle_gamma   90.00
#
_symmetry.space_group_name_H-M   'P 1'
#
loop_
_entity.id
_entity.type
_entity.pdbx_description
1 polymer ?
#
loop_
_entity_poly.entity_id
_entity_poly.type
_entity_poly.pdbx_seq_one_letter_code
_entity_poly.pdbx_strand_id
1 'polypeptide(L)' 'MKHYPHHLDLQPAMHAQGTVRLPGSKSISNRILLLAALAQGTTRIMDLLASDDTHVMLMALQSLGVKWEQIDDTQNY' A
#
# COMPACT_ATOMS: atom_id res chain seq x y z
N MET A 1 -11.25 5.83 17.47
CA MET A 1 -9.83 6.16 17.26
C MET A 1 -9.00 5.20 18.10
N LYS A 2 -8.06 4.45 17.51
CA LYS A 2 -7.15 3.60 18.28
C LYS A 2 -6.15 4.52 19.00
N HIS A 3 -6.15 4.50 20.34
CA HIS A 3 -5.18 5.25 21.13
C HIS A 3 -3.92 4.40 21.26
N TYR A 4 -2.87 4.76 20.53
CA TYR A 4 -1.58 4.09 20.61
C TYR A 4 -0.68 4.81 21.63
N PRO A 5 0.13 4.08 22.39
CA PRO A 5 1.07 4.70 23.32
C PRO A 5 2.12 5.51 22.56
N HIS A 6 2.63 6.59 23.18
CA HIS A 6 3.66 7.45 22.60
C HIS A 6 5.02 6.76 22.44
N HIS A 7 5.25 5.69 23.20
CA HIS A 7 6.45 4.88 23.18
C HIS A 7 6.09 3.40 23.13
N LEU A 8 7.00 2.62 22.56
CA LEU A 8 6.96 1.17 22.58
C LEU A 8 8.17 0.68 23.38
N ASP A 9 7.93 0.17 24.58
CA ASP A 9 8.99 -0.43 25.40
C ASP A 9 9.28 -1.85 24.91
N LEU A 10 10.48 -2.04 24.38
CA LEU A 10 10.96 -3.35 23.95
C LEU A 10 11.88 -3.91 25.03
N GLN A 11 11.50 -5.07 25.58
CA GLN A 11 12.39 -5.82 26.47
C GLN A 11 13.59 -6.37 25.68
N PRO A 12 14.78 -6.50 26.30
CA PRO A 12 15.95 -7.07 25.62
C PRO A 12 15.66 -8.46 25.05
N ALA A 13 15.95 -8.64 23.76
CA ALA A 13 15.89 -9.92 23.09
C ALA A 13 17.31 -10.37 22.73
N MET A 14 17.70 -11.57 23.18
CA MET A 14 19.05 -12.10 22.94
C MET A 14 19.21 -12.68 21.53
N HIS A 15 18.12 -13.17 20.92
CA HIS A 15 18.12 -13.77 19.59
C HIS A 15 16.79 -13.50 18.87
N ALA A 16 16.85 -13.37 17.54
CA ALA A 16 15.69 -13.36 16.67
C ALA A 16 15.99 -14.26 15.46
N GLN A 17 15.06 -15.18 15.14
CA GLN A 17 15.18 -16.09 14.01
C GLN A 17 13.82 -16.30 13.37
N GLY A 18 13.77 -16.29 12.04
CA GLY A 18 12.56 -16.52 11.26
C GLY A 18 12.69 -15.97 9.85
N THR A 19 11.61 -16.07 9.09
CA THR A 19 11.48 -15.49 7.76
C THR A 19 10.41 -14.41 7.80
N VAL A 20 10.70 -13.25 7.21
CA VAL A 20 9.76 -12.14 7.11
C VAL A 20 9.51 -11.85 5.64
N ARG A 21 8.23 -11.78 5.25
CA ARG A 21 7.85 -11.21 3.95
C ARG A 21 7.86 -9.70 4.09
N LEU A 22 8.76 -9.03 3.38
CA LEU A 22 8.78 -7.58 3.35
C LEU A 22 7.50 -7.06 2.69
N PRO A 23 6.88 -6.00 3.24
CA PRO A 23 5.77 -5.33 2.56
C PRO A 23 6.25 -4.67 1.27
N GLY A 24 5.30 -4.37 0.38
CA GLY A 24 5.58 -3.59 -0.82
C GLY A 24 6.18 -2.21 -0.51
N SER A 25 6.91 -1.64 -1.46
CA SER A 25 7.48 -0.29 -1.28
C SER A 25 6.43 0.79 -1.49
N LYS A 26 6.23 1.63 -0.46
CA LYS A 26 5.32 2.78 -0.48
C LYS A 26 5.55 3.72 -1.68
N SER A 27 6.81 4.06 -1.94
CA SER A 27 7.16 4.97 -3.05
C SER A 27 6.93 4.32 -4.42
N ILE A 28 7.15 3.01 -4.54
CA ILE A 28 6.86 2.27 -5.77
C ILE A 28 5.35 2.19 -5.98
N SER A 29 4.58 1.86 -4.95
CA SER A 29 3.11 1.80 -5.03
C SER A 29 2.51 3.11 -5.53
N ASN A 30 2.91 4.25 -4.95
CA ASN A 30 2.42 5.56 -5.42
C ASN A 30 2.86 5.90 -6.85
N ARG A 31 4.09 5.55 -7.24
CA ARG A 31 4.56 5.78 -8.62
C ARG A 31 3.79 4.91 -9.62
N ILE A 32 3.55 3.64 -9.30
CA ILE A 32 2.82 2.73 -10.17
C ILE A 32 1.37 3.21 -10.36
N LEU A 33 0.70 3.65 -9.29
CA LEU A 33 -0.66 4.21 -9.39
C LEU A 33 -0.73 5.38 -10.38
N LEU A 34 0.23 6.31 -10.31
CA LEU A 34 0.28 7.44 -11.22
C LEU A 34 0.61 7.01 -12.66
N LEU A 35 1.58 6.11 -12.83
CA LEU A 35 1.96 5.59 -14.15
C LEU A 35 0.80 4.82 -14.81
N ALA A 36 0.06 4.02 -14.04
CA ALA A 36 -1.11 3.29 -14.51
C ALA A 36 -2.23 4.23 -14.94
N ALA A 37 -2.48 5.30 -14.17
CA ALA A 37 -3.48 6.32 -14.51
C ALA A 37 -3.16 7.10 -15.80
N LEU A 38 -1.88 7.24 -16.13
CA LEU A 38 -1.39 7.93 -17.34
C LEU A 38 -1.23 6.99 -18.54
N ALA A 39 -1.18 5.68 -18.31
CA ALA A 39 -1.00 4.69 -19.36
C ALA A 39 -2.26 4.54 -20.22
N GLN A 40 -2.07 4.21 -21.50
CA GLN A 40 -3.17 3.86 -22.38
C GLN A 40 -3.61 2.41 -22.14
N GLY A 41 -4.91 2.19 -21.95
CA GLY A 41 -5.50 0.87 -21.78
C GLY A 41 -5.74 0.51 -20.32
N THR A 42 -5.65 -0.79 -20.00
CA THR A 42 -5.92 -1.32 -18.65
C THR A 42 -4.64 -1.87 -18.05
N THR A 43 -4.31 -1.40 -16.86
CA THR A 43 -3.14 -1.86 -16.10
C THR A 43 -3.63 -2.65 -14.90
N ARG A 44 -3.16 -3.90 -14.75
CA ARG A 44 -3.36 -4.68 -13.53
C ARG A 44 -2.15 -4.51 -12.62
N ILE A 45 -2.39 -4.04 -11.39
CA ILE A 45 -1.37 -3.83 -10.37
C ILE A 45 -1.48 -4.95 -9.34
N MET A 46 -0.35 -5.58 -9.04
CA MET A 46 -0.28 -6.70 -8.09
C MET A 46 0.43 -6.28 -6.81
N ASP A 47 -0.02 -6.78 -5.65
CA ASP A 47 0.59 -6.54 -4.34
C ASP A 47 0.86 -5.05 -4.03
N LEU A 48 -0.10 -4.18 -4.37
CA LEU A 48 -0.04 -2.76 -4.03
C LEU A 48 -0.03 -2.61 -2.49
N LEU A 49 0.94 -1.89 -1.92
CA LEU A 49 1.05 -1.73 -0.47
C LEU A 49 -0.25 -1.17 0.14
N ALA A 50 -0.83 -1.87 1.12
CA ALA A 50 -1.88 -1.36 1.97
C ALA A 50 -1.31 -0.34 2.98
N SER A 51 -1.57 0.93 2.74
CA SER A 51 -1.16 2.03 3.61
C SER A 51 -2.11 3.22 3.46
N ASP A 52 -2.09 4.12 4.42
CA ASP A 52 -2.87 5.37 4.32
C ASP A 52 -2.48 6.17 3.08
N ASP A 53 -1.19 6.20 2.73
CA ASP A 53 -0.68 6.95 1.57
C ASP A 53 -1.23 6.41 0.23
N THR A 54 -1.27 5.09 0.06
CA THR A 54 -1.81 4.45 -1.15
C THR A 54 -3.33 4.57 -1.22
N HIS A 55 -4.01 4.51 -0.07
CA HIS A 55 -5.46 4.77 -0.01
C HIS A 55 -5.79 6.21 -0.41
N VAL A 56 -5.08 7.20 0.13
CA VAL A 56 -5.25 8.61 -0.25
C VAL A 56 -4.95 8.82 -1.73
N MET A 57 -3.93 8.18 -2.28
CA MET A 57 -3.62 8.24 -3.72
C MET A 57 -4.74 7.65 -4.58
N LEU A 58 -5.28 6.49 -4.23
CA LEU A 58 -6.42 5.87 -4.95
C LEU A 58 -7.66 6.79 -4.95
N MET A 59 -7.99 7.39 -3.79
CA MET A 59 -9.09 8.35 -3.66
C MET A 59 -8.84 9.62 -4.49
N ALA A 60 -7.60 10.12 -4.52
CA ALA A 60 -7.23 11.28 -5.31
C ALA A 60 -7.37 10.99 -6.82
N LEU A 61 -6.88 9.84 -7.29
CA LEU A 61 -7.04 9.41 -8.68
C LEU A 61 -8.52 9.24 -9.05
N GLN A 62 -9.33 8.67 -8.16
CA GLN A 62 -10.78 8.57 -8.35
C GLN A 62 -11.43 9.95 -8.51
N SER A 63 -11.03 10.92 -7.68
CA SER A 63 -11.52 12.30 -7.73
C SER A 63 -11.11 13.02 -9.03
N LEU A 64 -9.99 12.62 -9.64
CA LEU A 64 -9.53 13.08 -10.95
C LEU A 64 -10.20 12.34 -12.13
N GLY A 65 -11.13 11.41 -11.86
CA GLY A 65 -11.88 10.68 -12.88
C GLY A 65 -11.22 9.39 -13.36
N VAL A 66 -10.12 8.95 -12.72
CA VAL A 66 -9.50 7.66 -13.00
C VAL A 66 -10.37 6.55 -12.41
N LYS A 67 -10.76 5.59 -13.24
CA LYS A 67 -11.48 4.40 -12.78
C LYS A 67 -10.48 3.35 -12.33
N TRP A 68 -10.71 2.80 -11.15
CA TRP A 68 -10.01 1.64 -10.63
C TRP A 68 -11.00 0.78 -9.86
N GLU A 69 -10.69 -0.50 -9.75
CA GLU A 69 -11.43 -1.45 -8.94
C GLU A 69 -10.43 -2.30 -8.17
N GLN A 70 -10.84 -2.81 -7.02
CA GLN A 70 -10.05 -3.80 -6.29
C GLN A 70 -10.50 -5.19 -6.75
N ILE A 71 -9.54 -6.04 -7.11
CA ILE A 71 -9.80 -7.40 -7.58
C ILE A 71 -9.86 -8.32 -6.36
N ASP A 72 -11.05 -8.85 -6.07
CA ASP A 72 -11.33 -9.68 -4.90
C ASP A 72 -10.93 -8.97 -3.57
N ASP A 73 -10.87 -9.72 -2.46
CA ASP A 73 -10.33 -9.22 -1.19
C ASP A 73 -8.78 -9.24 -1.16
N THR A 74 -8.14 -8.90 -2.28
CA THR A 74 -6.67 -8.91 -2.43
C THR A 74 -6.08 -7.52 -2.56
N GLN A 75 -4.75 -7.38 -2.48
CA GLN A 75 -4.04 -6.11 -2.75
C GLN A 75 -3.79 -5.89 -4.25
N ASN A 76 -4.70 -6.37 -5.10
CA ASN A 76 -4.61 -6.24 -6.55
C ASN A 76 -5.69 -5.28 -7.06
N TYR A 77 -5.32 -4.46 -8.04
CA TYR A 77 -6.15 -3.39 -8.61
C TYR A 77 -6.04 -3.40 -10.14
#